data_AF-A0A2S9JU27-F1
#
_entry.id   AF-A0A2S9JU27-F1
#
_cell.length_a   1.000
_cell.length_b   1.000
_cell.length_c   1.000
_cell.angle_alpha   90.00
_cell.angle_beta   90.00
_cell.angle_gamma   90.00
#
_symmetry.space_group_name_H-M   'P 1'
#
loop_
_entity.id
_entity.type
_entity.pdbx_description
1 polymer ?
#
loop_
_entity_poly.entity_id
_entity_poly.type
_entity_poly.pdbx_seq_one_letter_code
_entity_poly.pdbx_strand_id
1 'polypeptide(L)'
;MRLILLSAIKLYWFIIPPEKRRKCIFKHSCSKFVFDVTKKDGFTAGKKALVFRLRNCNAHFDIITDYESGLRKMYLKSGLAVNESEIAERLLRSR
;
A
#
# COMPACT_ATOMS: atom_id res chain seq x y z
N MET A 1 23.43 -7.06 -1.42
CA MET A 1 22.43 -7.71 -0.53
C MET A 1 21.00 -7.24 -0.84
N ARG A 2 20.47 -7.54 -2.05
CA ARG A 2 19.09 -7.18 -2.46
C ARG A 2 18.08 -8.31 -2.27
N LEU A 3 18.55 -9.53 -2.01
CA LEU A 3 17.74 -10.75 -2.05
C LEU A 3 17.01 -11.06 -0.76
N ILE A 4 17.51 -10.66 0.41
CA ILE A 4 16.94 -11.09 1.71
C ILE A 4 15.49 -10.64 1.85
N LEU A 5 15.19 -9.37 1.58
CA LEU A 5 13.83 -8.83 1.67
C LEU A 5 12.90 -9.46 0.61
N LEU A 6 13.40 -9.65 -0.61
CA LEU A 6 12.64 -10.26 -1.70
C LEU A 6 12.31 -11.72 -1.40
N SER A 7 13.28 -12.48 -0.88
CA SER A 7 13.12 -13.87 -0.47
C SER A 7 12.14 -14.00 0.70
N ALA A 8 12.23 -13.11 1.70
CA ALA A 8 11.28 -13.08 2.81
C ALA A 8 9.84 -12.83 2.33
N ILE A 9 9.63 -11.88 1.39
CA ILE A 9 8.31 -11.61 0.83
C ILE A 9 7.80 -12.78 -0.02
N LYS A 10 8.65 -13.41 -0.81
CA LYS A 10 8.29 -14.61 -1.59
C LYS A 10 7.90 -15.77 -0.68
N LEU A 11 8.65 -16.01 0.39
CA LEU A 11 8.34 -17.05 1.38
C LEU A 11 7.00 -16.76 2.06
N TYR A 12 6.76 -15.50 2.45
CA TYR A 12 5.46 -15.08 2.98
C TYR A 12 4.32 -15.32 1.97
N TRP A 13 4.53 -15.06 0.66
CA TRP A 13 3.52 -15.36 -0.36
C TRP A 13 3.26 -16.84 -0.56
N PHE A 14 4.28 -17.67 -0.38
CA PHE A 14 4.15 -19.13 -0.44
C PHE A 14 3.34 -19.66 0.74
N ILE A 15 3.53 -19.10 1.95
CA ILE A 15 2.83 -19.54 3.17
C ILE A 15 1.39 -18.98 3.22
N ILE A 16 1.18 -17.71 2.86
CA ILE A 16 -0.10 -17.03 3.01
C ILE A 16 -0.70 -16.70 1.64
N PRO A 17 -1.73 -17.44 1.18
CA PRO A 17 -2.37 -17.22 -0.10
C PRO A 17 -3.07 -15.85 -0.13
N PRO A 18 -3.22 -15.22 -1.31
CA PRO A 18 -3.78 -13.88 -1.45
C PRO A 18 -5.18 -13.73 -0.84
N GLU A 19 -5.99 -14.79 -0.89
CA GLU A 19 -7.36 -14.84 -0.34
C GLU A 19 -7.42 -14.66 1.17
N LYS A 20 -6.41 -15.14 1.91
CA LYS A 20 -6.34 -15.03 3.38
C LYS A 20 -5.72 -13.71 3.85
N ARG A 21 -5.27 -12.85 2.94
CA ARG A 21 -4.61 -11.59 3.30
C ARG A 21 -5.65 -10.53 3.65
N ARG A 22 -5.34 -9.71 4.64
CA ARG A 22 -6.17 -8.55 5.02
C ARG A 22 -6.38 -7.63 3.82
N LYS A 23 -7.60 -7.12 3.65
CA LYS A 23 -7.96 -6.18 2.59
C LYS A 23 -7.21 -4.86 2.79
N CYS A 24 -6.27 -4.55 1.91
CA CYS A 24 -5.49 -3.31 1.96
C CYS A 24 -6.38 -2.09 1.68
N ILE A 25 -6.01 -0.92 2.22
CA ILE A 25 -6.65 0.37 1.87
C ILE A 25 -6.09 0.96 0.56
N PHE A 26 -4.94 0.44 0.12
CA PHE A 26 -4.29 0.82 -1.13
C PHE A 26 -4.55 -0.22 -2.23
N LYS A 27 -4.42 0.20 -3.49
CA LYS A 27 -4.57 -0.63 -4.69
C LYS A 27 -3.68 -1.87 -4.68
N HIS A 28 -2.42 -1.70 -4.25
CA HIS A 28 -1.49 -2.80 -4.05
C HIS A 28 -1.35 -3.17 -2.57
N SER A 29 -1.24 -4.48 -2.30
CA SER A 29 -0.94 -4.99 -0.96
C SER A 29 0.42 -4.48 -0.47
N CYS A 30 0.57 -4.31 0.85
CA CYS A 30 1.83 -3.83 1.45
C CYS A 30 3.04 -4.66 1.00
N SER A 31 2.92 -5.99 0.99
CA SER A 31 3.99 -6.88 0.52
C SER A 31 4.34 -6.69 -0.95
N LYS A 32 3.34 -6.45 -1.82
CA LYS A 32 3.54 -6.25 -3.26
C LYS A 32 4.23 -4.93 -3.53
N PHE A 33 3.77 -3.86 -2.88
CA PHE A 33 4.41 -2.55 -2.97
C PHE A 33 5.87 -2.58 -2.52
N VAL A 34 6.15 -3.17 -1.35
CA VAL A 34 7.53 -3.29 -0.84
C VAL A 34 8.38 -4.13 -1.78
N PHE A 35 7.85 -5.22 -2.32
CA PHE A 35 8.56 -6.05 -3.30
C PHE A 35 8.92 -5.26 -4.57
N ASP A 36 7.95 -4.54 -5.14
CA ASP A 36 8.14 -3.79 -6.38
C ASP A 36 9.14 -2.63 -6.18
N VAL A 37 9.04 -1.87 -5.08
CA VAL A 37 10.02 -0.83 -4.71
C VAL A 37 11.40 -1.43 -4.45
N THR A 38 11.48 -2.56 -3.74
CA THR A 38 12.78 -3.22 -3.48
C THR A 38 13.44 -3.71 -4.76
N LYS A 39 12.64 -4.21 -5.71
CA LYS A 39 13.11 -4.68 -7.01
C LYS A 39 13.60 -3.54 -7.89
N LYS A 40 12.90 -2.40 -7.88
CA LYS A 40 13.20 -1.23 -8.72
C LYS A 40 14.32 -0.35 -8.14
N ASP A 41 14.18 0.02 -6.87
CA ASP A 41 14.97 1.08 -6.22
C ASP A 41 15.96 0.52 -5.17
N GLY A 42 15.92 -0.79 -4.92
CA GLY A 42 16.85 -1.49 -4.03
C GLY A 42 16.39 -1.62 -2.58
N PHE A 43 17.25 -2.24 -1.75
CA PHE A 43 16.92 -2.65 -0.39
C PHE A 43 16.57 -1.49 0.56
N THR A 44 17.30 -0.38 0.47
CA THR A 44 17.09 0.80 1.32
C THR A 44 15.75 1.46 1.05
N ALA A 45 15.38 1.61 -0.23
CA ALA A 45 14.07 2.08 -0.64
C ALA A 45 12.96 1.11 -0.20
N GLY A 46 13.19 -0.20 -0.33
CA GLY A 46 12.31 -1.25 0.18
C GLY A 46 12.01 -1.13 1.67
N LYS A 47 13.05 -0.92 2.49
CA LYS A 47 12.90 -0.72 3.95
C LYS A 47 12.08 0.54 4.26
N LYS A 48 12.35 1.66 3.57
CA LYS A 48 11.58 2.90 3.72
C LYS A 48 10.11 2.69 3.34
N ALA A 49 9.85 2.01 2.22
CA ALA A 49 8.51 1.64 1.78
C ALA A 49 7.78 0.76 2.79
N LEU A 50 8.47 -0.20 3.42
CA LEU A 50 7.88 -1.05 4.46
C LEU A 50 7.48 -0.25 5.70
N VAL A 51 8.37 0.59 6.22
CA VAL A 51 8.08 1.45 7.37
C VAL A 51 6.93 2.40 7.07
N PHE A 52 6.92 2.99 5.88
CA PHE A 52 5.82 3.83 5.41
C PHE A 52 4.50 3.07 5.43
N ARG A 53 4.46 1.86 4.87
CA ARG A 53 3.25 1.04 4.81
C ARG A 53 2.79 0.59 6.19
N LEU A 54 3.69 0.24 7.10
CA LEU A 54 3.33 -0.15 8.47
C LEU A 54 2.69 1.00 9.26
N ARG A 55 3.13 2.25 9.02
CA ARG A 55 2.55 3.44 9.66
C ARG A 55 1.21 3.84 9.06
N ASN A 56 1.06 3.70 7.74
CA ASN A 56 -0.08 4.24 7.00
C ASN A 56 -1.17 3.22 6.66
N CYS A 57 -0.88 1.92 6.65
CA CYS A 57 -1.88 0.88 6.37
C CYS A 57 -2.70 0.54 7.62
N ASN A 58 -3.47 1.50 8.12
CA ASN A 58 -4.40 1.33 9.23
C ASN A 58 -5.83 1.71 8.79
N ALA A 59 -6.83 1.42 9.62
CA ALA A 59 -8.24 1.68 9.29
C ALA A 59 -8.65 3.16 9.47
N HIS A 60 -7.75 4.02 9.96
CA HIS A 60 -8.01 5.44 10.21
C HIS A 60 -7.53 6.27 9.01
N PHE A 61 -8.41 6.39 8.02
CA PHE A 61 -8.22 7.24 6.85
C PHE A 61 -9.55 7.89 6.48
N ASP A 62 -9.46 9.08 5.89
CA ASP A 62 -10.62 9.82 5.37
C ASP A 62 -10.53 9.91 3.85
N ILE A 63 -11.63 9.66 3.15
CA ILE A 63 -11.69 9.84 1.69
C ILE A 63 -12.54 11.07 1.42
N ILE A 64 -11.92 12.07 0.81
CA ILE A 64 -12.57 13.34 0.47
C ILE A 64 -12.60 13.44 -1.05
N THR A 65 -13.77 13.76 -1.59
CA THR A 65 -13.92 14.09 -3.01
C THR A 65 -13.70 15.58 -3.17
N ASP A 66 -12.76 15.94 -4.04
CA ASP A 66 -12.49 17.31 -4.43
C ASP A 66 -13.65 17.83 -5.30
N TYR A 67 -14.26 18.95 -4.92
CA TYR A 67 -15.46 19.46 -5.60
C TYR A 67 -15.16 20.05 -6.98
N GLU A 68 -13.95 20.53 -7.22
CA GLU A 68 -13.58 21.16 -8.49
C GLU A 68 -13.10 20.12 -9.51
N SER A 69 -12.25 19.19 -9.07
CA SER A 69 -11.70 18.16 -9.96
C SER A 69 -12.52 16.87 -10.02
N GLY A 70 -13.43 16.66 -9.06
CA GLY A 70 -14.17 15.41 -8.91
C GLY A 70 -13.31 14.21 -8.46
N LEU A 71 -12.00 14.41 -8.27
CA LEU A 71 -11.05 13.37 -7.89
C LEU A 71 -11.12 13.08 -6.39
N ARG A 72 -10.97 11.81 -6.04
CA ARG A 72 -10.94 11.40 -4.64
C ARG A 72 -9.52 11.39 -4.10
N LYS A 73 -9.34 11.97 -2.92
CA LYS A 73 -8.08 11.95 -2.17
C LYS A 73 -8.31 11.23 -0.85
N MET A 74 -7.39 10.34 -0.51
CA MET A 74 -7.37 9.66 0.78
C MET A 74 -6.36 10.34 1.69
N TYR A 75 -6.83 10.85 2.81
CA TYR A 75 -6.02 11.41 3.87
C TYR A 75 -5.72 10.33 4.89
N LEU A 76 -4.44 10.05 5.06
CA LEU A 76 -3.94 9.11 6.06
C LEU A 76 -3.80 9.82 7.40
N LYS A 77 -3.88 9.08 8.52
CA LYS A 77 -3.60 9.62 9.87
C LYS A 77 -2.26 10.36 10.00
N SER A 78 -1.29 10.04 9.12
CA SER A 78 0.00 10.74 9.06
C SER A 78 -0.09 12.17 8.50
N GLY A 79 -1.25 12.62 8.03
CA GLY A 79 -1.44 13.89 7.32
C GLY A 79 -1.11 13.81 5.83
N LEU A 80 -0.76 12.63 5.32
CA LEU A 80 -0.43 12.44 3.90
C LEU A 80 -1.70 12.26 3.06
N ALA A 81 -1.79 13.04 1.98
CA ALA A 81 -2.80 12.87 0.95
C ALA A 81 -2.32 11.88 -0.12
N VAL A 82 -3.18 10.92 -0.46
CA VAL A 82 -2.93 9.87 -1.45
C VAL A 82 -3.96 10.02 -2.56
N ASN A 83 -3.50 9.92 -3.82
CA ASN A 83 -4.36 10.06 -4.99
C ASN A 83 -5.26 8.85 -5.19
N GLU A 84 -6.37 9.04 -5.91
CA GLU A 84 -7.35 8.00 -6.24
C GLU A 84 -6.72 6.74 -6.85
N SER A 85 -5.72 6.90 -7.71
CA SER A 85 -5.01 5.81 -8.40
C SER A 85 -4.32 4.83 -7.44
N GLU A 86 -4.01 5.27 -6.22
CA GLU A 86 -3.36 4.47 -5.19
C GLU A 86 -4.34 3.89 -4.16
N ILE A 87 -5.59 4.36 -4.14
CA ILE A 87 -6.64 3.87 -3.25
C ILE A 87 -7.15 2.50 -3.74
N ALA A 88 -7.48 1.60 -2.82
CA ALA A 88 -8.10 0.32 -3.19
C ALA A 88 -9.47 0.56 -3.85
N GLU A 89 -9.71 -0.08 -5.00
CA GLU A 89 -10.97 0.05 -5.76
C GLU A 89 -12.22 -0.23 -4.92
N ARG A 90 -12.14 -1.17 -3.98
CA ARG A 90 -13.22 -1.50 -3.03
C ARG A 90 -13.67 -0.30 -2.17
N LEU A 91 -12.80 0.67 -1.93
CA LEU A 91 -13.08 1.87 -1.15
C LEU A 91 -13.63 2.99 -2.04
N LEU A 92 -13.30 2.98 -3.33
CA LEU A 92 -13.84 3.90 -4.33
C LEU A 92 -15.25 3.47 -4.76
N ARG A 93 -15.58 2.18 -4.68
CA ARG A 93 -16.90 1.68 -5.08
C ARG A 93 -18.00 1.88 -4.01
N SER A 94 -17.74 2.65 -2.95
CA SER A 94 -18.76 2.99 -1.96
C SER A 94 -19.68 4.11 -2.46
N ARG A 95 -20.51 3.79 -3.46
CA ARG A 95 -21.83 4.36 -3.66
C ARG A 95 -22.63 3.47 -4.60
#